data_AF-A0A7R9I9U3-F1
#
_entry.id   AF-A0A7R9I9U3-F1
#
_cell.length_a   1.000
_cell.length_b   1.000
_cell.length_c   1.000
_cell.angle_alpha   90.00
_cell.angle_beta   90.00
_cell.angle_gamma   90.00
#
_symmetry.space_group_name_H-M   'P 1'
#
loop_
_entity.id
_entity.type
_entity.pdbx_description
1 polymer ?
#
loop_
_entity_poly.entity_id
_entity_poly.type
_entity_poly.pdbx_seq_one_letter_code
_entity_poly.pdbx_strand_id
1 'polypeptide(L)'
;MSKLDSVYLQGVRSYGPFDDDGQSVKFISPITLIMGQNGCGKTTIIEALKYATTGVTPPGSDKGKFFVHDPKLSKVSEVHSLIKLSFVDATQERWAVKRIMVAVQKANDLKFKTLDVTITRTDRNGEVFFSFLLLHGAVTCRSCGELEE
;
A
#
# COMPACT_ATOMS: atom_id res chain seq x y z
N MET A 1 10.16 -18.82 -9.44
CA MET A 1 9.41 -19.00 -8.17
C MET A 1 8.84 -17.65 -7.75
N SER A 2 7.52 -17.58 -7.53
CA SER A 2 6.86 -16.38 -7.03
C SER A 2 7.16 -16.17 -5.55
N LYS A 3 7.34 -14.91 -5.12
CA LYS A 3 7.63 -14.56 -3.73
C LYS A 3 7.23 -13.12 -3.41
N LEU A 4 6.88 -12.87 -2.15
CA LEU A 4 6.82 -11.52 -1.62
C LEU A 4 8.25 -11.04 -1.35
N ASP A 5 8.58 -9.81 -1.75
CA ASP A 5 9.91 -9.23 -1.50
C ASP A 5 9.87 -8.27 -0.32
N SER A 6 8.99 -7.26 -0.36
CA SER A 6 8.88 -6.29 0.73
C SER A 6 7.54 -5.55 0.75
N VAL A 7 7.17 -5.03 1.92
CA VAL A 7 6.11 -4.04 2.09
C VAL A 7 6.68 -2.80 2.78
N TYR A 8 6.33 -1.62 2.29
CA TYR A 8 6.67 -0.33 2.89
C TYR A 8 5.40 0.35 3.38
N LEU A 9 5.48 0.95 4.57
CA LEU A 9 4.39 1.54 5.33
C LEU A 9 4.79 2.92 5.83
N GLN A 10 3.96 3.92 5.56
CA GLN A 10 4.09 5.29 6.07
C GLN A 10 2.69 5.86 6.32
N GLY A 11 2.50 6.54 7.45
CA GLY A 11 1.23 7.18 7.80
C GLY A 11 0.07 6.21 7.98
N VAL A 12 0.33 4.94 8.30
CA VAL A 12 -0.69 3.90 8.50
C VAL A 12 -0.74 3.54 9.98
N ARG A 13 -1.87 3.76 10.67
CA ARG A 13 -2.02 3.53 12.11
C ARG A 13 -0.80 4.02 12.92
N SER A 14 -0.08 3.14 13.61
CA SER A 14 1.08 3.48 14.44
C SER A 14 2.35 3.81 13.64
N TYR A 15 2.36 3.62 12.33
CA TYR A 15 3.46 4.08 11.48
C TYR A 15 3.32 5.59 11.29
N GLY A 16 4.37 6.33 11.63
CA GLY A 16 4.35 7.79 11.61
C GLY A 16 4.14 8.36 10.20
N PRO A 17 3.59 9.58 10.09
CA PRO A 17 3.19 10.15 8.81
C PRO A 17 4.32 10.86 8.07
N PHE A 18 5.44 11.18 8.73
CA PHE A 18 6.52 11.93 8.14
C PHE A 18 7.43 11.03 7.29
N ASP A 19 8.19 11.61 6.38
CA ASP A 19 9.01 10.85 5.42
C ASP A 19 10.08 9.98 6.12
N ASP A 20 10.60 10.46 7.25
CA ASP A 20 11.59 9.75 8.07
C ASP A 20 10.98 8.60 8.89
N ASP A 21 9.66 8.54 9.02
CA ASP A 21 8.96 7.50 9.80
C ASP A 21 8.67 6.23 8.98
N GLY A 22 8.85 6.28 7.66
CA GLY A 22 8.52 5.21 6.76
C GLY A 22 9.32 3.94 7.03
N GLN A 23 8.64 2.80 7.18
CA GLN A 23 9.29 1.51 7.49
C GLN A 23 9.08 0.50 6.38
N SER A 24 10.13 -0.26 6.06
CA SER A 24 10.06 -1.38 5.13
C SER A 24 10.27 -2.72 5.84
N VAL A 25 9.35 -3.66 5.63
CA VAL A 25 9.43 -5.04 6.08
C VAL A 25 9.80 -5.90 4.88
N LYS A 26 10.92 -6.61 4.97
CA LYS A 26 11.37 -7.57 3.95
C LYS A 26 10.85 -8.96 4.28
N PHE A 27 10.33 -9.65 3.28
CA PHE A 27 9.90 -11.03 3.42
C PHE A 27 11.03 -11.97 2.99
N ILE A 28 11.28 -12.98 3.81
CA ILE A 28 12.28 -14.01 3.60
C ILE A 28 11.60 -15.36 3.37
N SER A 29 12.20 -16.18 2.51
CA SER A 29 11.75 -17.54 2.20
C SER A 29 12.62 -18.56 2.96
N PRO A 30 12.07 -19.65 3.50
CA PRO A 30 10.68 -20.11 3.34
C PRO A 30 9.68 -19.51 4.34
N ILE A 31 10.15 -18.94 5.46
CA ILE A 31 9.30 -18.46 6.55
C ILE A 31 9.77 -17.08 7.02
N THR A 32 8.86 -16.13 7.12
CA THR A 32 9.07 -14.82 7.75
C THR A 32 8.36 -14.77 9.09
N LEU A 33 9.09 -14.51 10.18
CA LEU A 33 8.52 -14.41 11.53
C LEU A 33 8.40 -12.94 11.94
N ILE A 34 7.17 -12.49 12.22
CA ILE A 34 6.88 -11.12 12.69
C ILE A 34 6.60 -11.17 14.20
N MET A 35 7.58 -10.77 15.02
CA MET A 35 7.51 -10.77 16.48
C MET A 35 7.51 -9.36 17.04
N GLY A 36 7.01 -9.19 18.27
CA GLY A 36 7.01 -7.90 18.97
C GLY A 36 5.94 -7.85 20.04
N GLN A 37 5.97 -6.81 20.89
CA GLN A 37 4.99 -6.62 21.95
C GLN A 37 3.58 -6.32 21.39
N ASN A 38 2.58 -6.40 22.26
CA ASN A 38 1.22 -6.02 21.91
C ASN A 38 1.17 -4.52 21.58
N GLY A 39 0.43 -4.16 20.53
CA GLY A 39 0.36 -2.76 20.07
C GLY A 39 1.49 -2.31 19.14
N CYS A 40 2.53 -3.11 18.89
CA CYS A 40 3.64 -2.73 17.98
C CYS A 40 3.29 -2.69 16.48
N GLY A 41 2.02 -2.86 16.08
CA GLY A 41 1.62 -2.78 14.68
C GLY A 41 1.80 -4.07 13.85
N LYS A 42 2.04 -5.23 14.47
CA LYS A 42 2.14 -6.53 13.77
C LYS A 42 0.94 -6.80 12.85
N THR A 43 -0.27 -6.61 13.38
CA THR A 43 -1.53 -6.78 12.63
C THR A 43 -1.62 -5.78 11.47
N THR A 44 -1.12 -4.55 11.66
CA THR A 44 -1.12 -3.50 10.64
C THR A 44 -0.34 -3.92 9.39
N ILE A 45 0.76 -4.67 9.54
CA ILE A 45 1.52 -5.21 8.40
C ILE A 45 0.64 -6.14 7.57
N ILE A 46 -0.10 -7.04 8.21
CA ILE A 46 -0.99 -7.99 7.54
C ILE A 46 -2.18 -7.27 6.90
N GLU A 47 -2.76 -6.30 7.59
CA GLU A 47 -3.82 -5.43 7.07
C GLU A 47 -3.36 -4.66 5.83
N ALA A 48 -2.13 -4.15 5.83
CA ALA A 48 -1.57 -3.44 4.68
C ALA A 48 -1.29 -4.37 3.49
N LEU A 49 -0.86 -5.61 3.71
CA LEU A 49 -0.77 -6.62 2.64
C LEU A 49 -2.14 -6.89 2.01
N LYS A 50 -3.17 -7.06 2.85
CA LYS A 50 -4.55 -7.25 2.38
C LYS A 50 -5.04 -6.02 1.62
N TYR A 51 -4.80 -4.81 2.13
CA TYR A 51 -5.20 -3.58 1.46
C TYR A 51 -4.45 -3.37 0.15
N ALA A 52 -3.14 -3.63 0.11
CA ALA A 52 -2.33 -3.55 -1.11
C ALA A 52 -2.88 -4.45 -2.22
N THR A 53 -3.22 -5.70 -1.88
CA THR A 53 -3.71 -6.69 -2.85
C THR A 53 -5.18 -6.50 -3.23
N THR A 54 -6.06 -6.20 -2.28
CA THR A 54 -7.53 -6.20 -2.50
C THR A 54 -8.17 -4.82 -2.54
N GLY A 55 -7.51 -3.78 -2.02
CA GLY A 55 -8.11 -2.46 -1.80
C GLY A 55 -9.18 -2.42 -0.70
N VAL A 56 -9.45 -3.53 -0.01
CA VAL A 56 -10.45 -3.61 1.05
C VAL A 56 -9.86 -3.09 2.36
N THR A 57 -10.51 -2.10 2.97
CA THR A 57 -10.08 -1.51 4.23
C THR A 57 -10.24 -2.49 5.40
N PRO A 58 -9.44 -2.37 6.48
CA PRO A 58 -9.56 -3.26 7.62
C PRO A 58 -10.90 -3.14 8.35
N PRO A 59 -11.38 -4.22 9.00
CA PRO A 59 -12.60 -4.14 9.81
C PRO A 59 -12.41 -3.15 10.98
N GLY A 60 -13.49 -2.47 11.36
CA GLY A 60 -13.44 -1.48 12.45
C GLY A 60 -12.71 -0.17 12.12
N SER A 61 -12.33 0.06 10.86
CA SER A 61 -11.60 1.28 10.44
C SER A 61 -12.49 2.49 10.09
N ASP A 62 -13.81 2.42 10.33
CA ASP A 62 -14.81 3.39 9.86
C ASP A 62 -14.57 3.84 8.40
N LYS A 63 -14.71 2.89 7.46
CA LYS A 63 -14.47 3.10 6.02
C LYS A 63 -13.06 3.60 5.68
N GLY A 64 -12.05 3.20 6.47
CA GLY A 64 -10.63 3.52 6.23
C GLY A 64 -10.10 4.73 7.02
N LYS A 65 -10.96 5.50 7.69
CA LYS A 65 -10.56 6.66 8.50
C LYS A 65 -9.51 6.32 9.55
N PHE A 66 -9.72 5.24 10.31
CA PHE A 66 -8.79 4.81 11.36
C PHE A 66 -7.65 3.92 10.86
N PHE A 67 -7.53 3.75 9.54
CA PHE A 67 -6.41 3.05 8.94
C PHE A 67 -5.24 4.00 8.67
N VAL A 68 -5.53 5.25 8.31
CA VAL A 68 -4.53 6.33 8.22
C VAL A 68 -4.17 6.80 9.63
N HIS A 69 -2.91 7.20 9.83
CA HIS A 69 -2.45 7.78 11.08
C HIS A 69 -3.28 9.02 11.43
N ASP A 70 -3.67 9.15 12.69
CA ASP A 70 -4.56 10.22 13.13
C ASP A 70 -3.84 11.59 13.06
N PRO A 71 -4.33 12.55 12.26
CA PRO A 71 -3.71 13.88 12.15
C PRO A 71 -3.61 14.61 13.49
N LYS A 72 -4.51 14.33 14.45
CA LYS A 72 -4.48 14.92 15.79
C LYS A 72 -3.26 14.51 16.58
N LEU A 73 -2.76 13.29 16.42
CA LEU A 73 -1.57 12.79 17.12
C LEU A 73 -0.30 13.51 16.65
N SER A 74 -0.24 13.85 15.36
CA SER A 74 0.89 14.55 14.76
C SER A 74 0.72 16.07 14.73
N LYS A 75 -0.41 16.60 15.23
CA LYS A 75 -0.77 18.04 15.23
C LYS A 75 -0.78 18.67 13.84
N VAL A 76 -1.20 17.91 12.82
CA VAL A 76 -1.33 18.37 11.43
C VAL A 76 -2.80 18.33 11.00
N SER A 77 -3.16 19.09 9.96
CA SER A 77 -4.53 19.12 9.42
C SER A 77 -4.83 17.93 8.50
N GLU A 78 -3.81 17.37 7.87
CA GLU A 78 -3.91 16.24 6.96
C GLU A 78 -2.72 15.33 7.07
N VAL A 79 -2.96 14.04 6.87
CA VAL A 79 -1.94 13.00 6.85
C VAL A 79 -2.04 12.24 5.54
N HIS A 80 -0.91 12.12 4.87
CA HIS A 80 -0.73 11.22 3.75
C HIS A 80 -0.22 9.88 4.24
N SER A 81 -0.77 8.82 3.68
CA SER A 81 -0.35 7.46 3.95
C SER A 81 0.03 6.76 2.65
N LEU A 82 1.06 5.94 2.74
CA LEU A 82 1.63 5.22 1.62
C LEU A 82 1.85 3.76 2.00
N ILE A 83 1.28 2.88 1.19
CA ILE A 83 1.56 1.44 1.22
C ILE A 83 2.19 1.07 -0.11
N LYS A 84 3.38 0.49 -0.09
CA LYS A 84 4.06 -0.03 -1.28
C LYS A 84 4.42 -1.50 -1.08
N LEU A 85 3.80 -2.38 -1.86
CA LEU A 85 4.06 -3.82 -1.85
C LEU A 85 4.88 -4.20 -3.08
N SER A 86 5.99 -4.91 -2.89
CA SER A 86 6.84 -5.44 -3.94
C SER A 86 6.85 -6.98 -3.90
N PHE A 87 6.69 -7.61 -5.06
CA PHE A 87 6.71 -9.08 -5.18
C PHE A 87 7.21 -9.52 -6.55
N VAL A 88 7.62 -10.78 -6.65
CA VAL A 88 7.97 -11.45 -7.90
C VAL A 88 6.90 -12.49 -8.20
N ASP A 89 6.46 -12.55 -9.44
CA ASP A 89 5.44 -13.51 -9.88
C ASP A 89 6.05 -14.83 -10.38
N ALA A 90 5.20 -15.68 -10.95
CA ALA A 90 5.62 -16.96 -11.52
C ALA A 90 6.49 -16.79 -12.78
N THR A 91 6.31 -15.72 -13.56
CA THR A 91 7.06 -15.41 -14.79
C THR A 91 8.39 -14.72 -14.50
N GLN A 92 8.74 -14.49 -13.22
CA GLN A 92 9.95 -13.79 -12.78
C GLN A 92 9.97 -12.30 -13.12
N GLU A 93 8.81 -11.70 -13.32
CA GLU A 93 8.63 -10.25 -13.42
C GLU A 93 8.47 -9.66 -12.03
N ARG A 94 8.98 -8.44 -11.83
CA ARG A 94 8.83 -7.70 -10.58
C ARG A 94 7.59 -6.85 -10.63
N TRP A 95 6.82 -6.89 -9.56
CA TRP A 95 5.61 -6.10 -9.40
C TRP A 95 5.75 -5.18 -8.19
N ALA A 96 5.29 -3.95 -8.33
CA ALA A 96 5.17 -2.99 -7.26
C ALA A 96 3.76 -2.39 -7.25
N VAL A 97 3.04 -2.56 -6.16
CA VAL A 97 1.70 -1.98 -5.94
C VAL A 97 1.84 -0.82 -4.96
N LYS A 98 1.48 0.38 -5.38
CA LYS A 98 1.51 1.60 -4.59
C LYS A 98 0.07 2.05 -4.32
N ARG A 99 -0.27 2.28 -3.06
CA ARG A 99 -1.55 2.87 -2.65
C ARG A 99 -1.33 4.08 -1.77
N ILE A 100 -1.93 5.20 -2.14
CA ILE A 100 -1.88 6.45 -1.39
C ILE A 100 -3.28 6.76 -0.86
N MET A 101 -3.37 7.01 0.44
CA MET A 101 -4.61 7.45 1.09
C MET A 101 -4.34 8.70 1.90
N VAL A 102 -5.37 9.51 2.10
CA VAL A 102 -5.31 10.74 2.90
C VAL A 102 -6.43 10.75 3.91
N ALA A 103 -6.08 11.16 5.13
CA ALA A 103 -7.03 11.55 6.15
C ALA A 103 -6.90 13.04 6.46
N VAL A 104 -8.01 13.77 6.34
CA VAL A 104 -8.08 15.21 6.61
C VAL A 104 -8.94 15.43 7.84
N GLN A 105 -8.36 16.05 8.87
CA GLN A 105 -9.07 16.44 10.07
C GLN A 105 -9.86 17.73 9.81
N LYS A 106 -11.18 17.65 9.90
CA LYS A 106 -12.07 18.81 10.00
C LYS A 106 -12.50 18.99 11.46
N ALA A 107 -13.12 20.12 11.80
CA ALA A 107 -13.46 20.49 13.18
C ALA A 107 -13.90 19.30 14.07
N ASN A 108 -14.93 18.56 13.67
CA ASN A 108 -15.47 17.42 14.42
C ASN A 108 -15.49 16.08 13.65
N ASP A 109 -14.94 16.02 12.43
CA ASP A 109 -15.02 14.82 11.58
C ASP A 109 -13.68 14.56 10.89
N LEU A 110 -13.37 13.28 10.68
CA LEU A 110 -12.18 12.82 9.97
C LEU A 110 -12.59 12.33 8.59
N LYS A 111 -12.14 13.00 7.53
CA LYS A 111 -12.46 12.61 6.16
C LYS A 111 -11.37 11.73 5.58
N PHE A 112 -11.75 10.57 5.07
CA PHE A 112 -10.86 9.63 4.38
C PHE A 112 -11.05 9.69 2.87
N LYS A 113 -9.96 9.64 2.12
CA LYS A 113 -9.94 9.51 0.66
C LYS A 113 -8.79 8.62 0.20
N THR A 114 -9.04 7.79 -0.81
CA THR A 114 -7.99 7.11 -1.57
C THR A 114 -7.59 8.01 -2.74
N LEU A 115 -6.31 8.40 -2.82
CA LEU A 115 -5.81 9.31 -3.84
C LEU A 115 -5.30 8.58 -5.07
N ASP A 116 -4.48 7.54 -4.87
CA ASP A 116 -3.77 6.88 -5.95
C ASP A 116 -3.66 5.38 -5.70
N VAL A 117 -3.79 4.62 -6.77
CA VAL A 117 -3.55 3.19 -6.84
C VAL A 117 -2.78 2.96 -8.13
N THR A 118 -1.47 2.78 -8.00
CA THR A 118 -0.57 2.56 -9.13
C THR A 118 0.00 1.14 -9.04
N ILE A 119 -0.07 0.38 -10.13
CA ILE A 119 0.61 -0.91 -10.24
C ILE A 119 1.72 -0.77 -11.29
N THR A 120 2.92 -1.19 -10.92
CA THR A 120 4.09 -1.14 -11.80
C THR A 120 4.61 -2.55 -11.98
N ARG A 121 4.81 -2.94 -13.23
CA ARG A 121 5.48 -4.18 -13.61
C ARG A 121 6.83 -3.83 -14.18
N THR A 122 7.87 -4.55 -13.78
CA THR A 122 9.20 -4.45 -14.36
C THR A 122 9.58 -5.81 -14.89
N ASP A 123 9.86 -5.87 -16.19
CA ASP A 123 10.25 -7.11 -16.85
C ASP A 123 11.68 -7.53 -16.45
N ARG A 124 12.17 -8.61 -17.05
CA ARG A 124 13.53 -9.13 -16.82
C ARG A 124 14.64 -8.23 -17.40
N ASN A 125 14.35 -7.51 -18.48
CA ASN A 125 15.24 -6.56 -19.14
C ASN A 125 15.30 -5.20 -18.41
N GLY A 126 14.48 -5.01 -17.37
CA GLY A 126 14.40 -3.77 -16.60
C GLY A 126 13.44 -2.74 -17.19
N GLU A 127 12.66 -3.12 -18.21
CA GLU A 127 11.64 -2.25 -18.79
C GLU A 127 10.47 -2.10 -17.82
N VAL A 128 10.09 -0.86 -17.56
CA VAL A 128 9.03 -0.50 -16.62
C VAL A 128 7.72 -0.32 -17.37
N PHE A 129 6.78 -1.21 -17.11
CA PHE A 129 5.42 -1.16 -17.60
C PHE A 129 4.47 -0.65 -16.50
N PHE A 130 3.86 0.50 -16.71
CA PHE A 130 2.85 1.05 -15.81
C PHE A 130 1.48 0.44 -16.14
N SER A 131 0.85 -0.16 -15.14
CA SER A 131 -0.50 -0.70 -15.22
C SER A 131 -1.39 0.05 -14.20
N PHE A 132 -2.29 0.87 -14.72
CA PHE A 132 -3.44 1.48 -14.06
C PHE A 132 -3.30 2.58 -13.01
N LEU A 133 -4.09 3.63 -13.24
CA LEU A 133 -4.78 4.45 -12.25
C LEU A 133 -6.23 3.90 -12.16
N LEU A 134 -6.53 3.07 -11.17
CA LEU A 134 -7.80 2.31 -11.05
C LEU A 134 -9.04 3.16 -10.68
N LEU A 135 -9.00 4.48 -10.89
CA LEU A 135 -10.02 5.39 -10.35
C LEU A 135 -11.30 5.51 -11.21
N HIS A 136 -11.35 5.03 -12.45
CA HIS A 136 -12.52 5.23 -13.34
C HIS A 136 -12.84 4.07 -14.32
N GLY A 137 -12.46 2.83 -14.04
CA GLY A 137 -12.95 1.67 -14.80
C GLY A 137 -12.52 1.55 -16.27
N ALA A 138 -11.61 2.40 -16.76
CA ALA A 138 -11.01 2.23 -18.08
C ALA A 138 -9.66 1.52 -17.95
N VAL A 139 -9.54 0.36 -18.62
CA VAL A 139 -8.31 -0.44 -18.70
C VAL A 139 -7.45 0.05 -19.89
N THR A 140 -6.71 1.17 -19.78
CA THR A 140 -5.64 1.50 -20.75
C THR A 140 -4.26 0.96 -20.34
N CYS A 141 -3.89 -0.18 -20.92
CA CYS A 141 -2.51 -0.67 -20.97
C CYS A 141 -1.76 0.12 -22.05
N ARG A 142 -0.66 0.80 -21.71
CA ARG A 142 0.06 1.66 -22.69
C ARG A 142 1.31 1.00 -23.29
N SER A 143 1.41 -0.32 -23.22
CA SER A 143 2.53 -1.08 -23.81
C SER A 143 2.28 -2.56 -24.08
N CYS A 144 1.08 -3.10 -23.81
CA CYS A 144 0.73 -4.39 -24.37
C CYS A 144 0.23 -4.09 -25.78
N GLY A 145 0.99 -4.50 -26.79
CA GLY A 145 0.41 -4.72 -28.10
C GLY A 145 -0.89 -5.50 -27.91
N GLU A 146 -1.89 -5.14 -28.71
CA GLU A 146 -3.18 -5.83 -28.79
C GLU A 146 -2.96 -7.33 -28.68
N LEU A 147 -3.44 -7.93 -27.59
CA LEU A 147 -3.79 -9.34 -27.60
C LEU A 147 -5.29 -9.35 -27.84
N GLU A 148 -5.63 -9.52 -29.12
CA GLU A 148 -6.93 -9.98 -29.58
C GLU A 148 -7.33 -11.24 -28.80
N GLU A 149 -8.53 -11.23 -28.21
CA GLU A 149 -9.67 -12.08 -28.61
C GLU A 149 -10.99 -11.39 -28.22
#